data_AF-A0A4Q3CE22-F1
#
_entry.id   AF-A0A4Q3CE22-F1
#
_cell.length_a   1.000
_cell.length_b   1.000
_cell.length_c   1.000
_cell.angle_alpha   90.00
_cell.angle_beta   90.00
_cell.angle_gamma   90.00
#
_symmetry.space_group_name_H-M   'P 1'
#
loop_
_entity.id
_entity.type
_entity.pdbx_description
1 polymer ?
#
loop_
_entity_poly.entity_id
_entity_poly.type
_entity_poly.pdbx_seq_one_letter_code
_entity_poly.pdbx_strand_id
1 'polypeptide(L)' 'MKLSIRAQLDYHFAEATDVLLQIEAAVIPEQRIESANINVSPCEHFARVAAHDQIGERIWVQAKGQLSVHYDATV' A
#
# COMPACT_ATOMS: atom_id res chain seq x y z
N MET A 1 19.25 0.14 11.43
CA MET A 1 19.66 0.91 10.23
C MET A 1 18.48 1.78 9.85
N LYS A 2 18.70 3.03 9.44
CA LYS A 2 17.60 3.93 9.06
C LYS A 2 17.46 3.97 7.54
N LEU A 3 16.29 3.63 7.01
CA LEU A 3 15.99 3.64 5.58
C LEU A 3 14.85 4.61 5.27
N SER A 4 14.98 5.31 4.15
CA SER A 4 13.86 6.02 3.53
C SER A 4 13.35 5.20 2.35
N ILE A 5 12.06 4.90 2.36
CA ILE A 5 11.39 4.07 1.37
C ILE A 5 10.40 4.95 0.62
N ARG A 6 10.44 4.88 -0.71
CA ARG A 6 9.44 5.48 -1.60
C ARG A 6 9.00 4.46 -2.65
N ALA A 7 7.70 4.24 -2.76
CA ALA A 7 7.10 3.47 -3.85
C ALA A 7 6.06 4.33 -4.58
N GLN A 8 6.11 4.31 -5.91
CA GLN A 8 5.15 4.99 -6.77
C GLN A 8 4.63 3.99 -7.79
N LEU A 9 3.32 3.81 -7.82
CA LEU A 9 2.62 2.92 -8.74
C LEU A 9 1.66 3.77 -9.54
N ASP A 10 1.65 3.58 -10.85
CA ASP A 10 0.76 4.25 -11.78
C ASP A 10 0.25 3.20 -12.77
N TYR A 11 -1.04 2.88 -12.65
CA TYR A 11 -1.70 1.84 -13.44
C TYR A 11 -2.96 2.37 -14.08
N HIS A 12 -3.23 1.87 -15.28
CA HIS A 12 -4.50 2.06 -15.97
C HIS A 12 -5.18 0.72 -16.21
N PHE A 13 -6.44 0.60 -15.80
CA PHE A 13 -7.27 -0.58 -15.99
C PHE A 13 -8.39 -0.28 -16.99
N ALA A 14 -8.50 -1.10 -18.03
CA ALA A 14 -9.53 -0.95 -19.06
C ALA A 14 -10.95 -1.21 -18.53
N GLU A 15 -11.07 -1.96 -17.45
CA GLU A 15 -12.32 -2.34 -16.78
C GLU A 15 -12.19 -2.20 -15.26
N ALA A 16 -13.32 -2.25 -14.55
CA ALA A 16 -13.31 -2.24 -13.09
C ALA A 16 -12.50 -3.44 -12.56
N THR A 17 -11.46 -3.16 -11.78
CA THR A 17 -10.47 -4.18 -11.38
C THR A 17 -10.22 -4.11 -9.88
N ASP A 18 -10.33 -5.26 -9.22
CA ASP A 18 -9.92 -5.41 -7.82
C ASP A 18 -8.41 -5.67 -7.76
N VAL A 19 -7.70 -4.86 -6.98
CA VAL A 19 -6.23 -4.89 -6.84
C VAL A 19 -5.88 -5.09 -5.38
N LEU A 20 -4.97 -6.03 -5.13
CA LEU A 20 -4.40 -6.28 -3.81
C LEU A 20 -3.01 -5.64 -3.71
N LEU A 21 -2.89 -4.61 -2.88
CA LEU A 21 -1.63 -3.93 -2.62
C LEU A 21 -0.97 -4.50 -1.35
N GLN A 22 0.33 -4.77 -1.43
CA GLN A 22 1.17 -5.11 -0.28
C GLN A 22 2.51 -4.38 -0.44
N ILE A 23 2.50 -3.10 -0.11
CA ILE A 23 3.64 -2.19 -0.35
C ILE A 23 4.10 -1.45 0.91
N GLU A 24 3.31 -1.47 1.98
CA GLU A 24 3.66 -0.81 3.24
C GLU A 24 4.67 -1.66 4.02
N ALA A 25 5.66 -1.00 4.63
CA ALA A 25 6.60 -1.64 5.53
C ALA A 25 5.84 -2.29 6.70
N ALA A 26 6.17 -3.53 7.05
CA ALA A 26 5.55 -4.23 8.16
C ALA A 26 6.15 -3.78 9.51
N VAL A 27 5.29 -3.72 10.54
CA VAL A 27 5.74 -3.57 11.93
C VAL A 27 6.12 -4.96 12.45
N ILE A 28 7.40 -5.20 12.67
CA ILE A 28 7.95 -6.44 13.23
C ILE A 28 8.99 -6.11 14.32
N PRO A 29 9.33 -7.02 15.24
CA PRO A 29 10.22 -6.71 16.37
C PRO A 29 11.57 -6.10 15.97
N GLU A 30 12.12 -6.49 14.82
CA GLU A 30 13.43 -6.08 14.32
C GLU A 30 13.39 -4.76 13.51
N GLN A 31 12.20 -4.20 13.23
CA GLN A 31 12.01 -3.01 12.39
C GLN A 31 11.04 -2.01 13.03
N ARG A 32 11.45 -0.75 13.17
CA ARG A 32 10.61 0.31 13.72
C ARG A 32 10.22 1.33 12.65
N ILE A 33 8.93 1.44 12.37
CA ILE A 33 8.42 2.50 11.49
C ILE A 33 8.43 3.84 12.25
N GLU A 34 9.25 4.78 11.78
CA GLU A 34 9.30 6.16 12.30
C GLU A 34 8.22 7.04 11.68
N SER A 35 7.96 6.86 10.39
CA SER A 35 6.86 7.49 9.67
C SER A 35 6.41 6.62 8.50
N ALA A 36 5.13 6.64 8.19
CA ALA A 36 4.57 5.98 7.01
C ALA A 36 3.31 6.73 6.55
N ASN A 37 3.23 6.98 5.25
CA ASN A 37 2.03 7.50 4.62
C ASN A 37 1.80 6.78 3.29
N ILE A 38 0.58 6.32 3.09
CA ILE A 38 0.10 5.86 1.80
C ILE A 38 -0.99 6.82 1.31
N ASN A 39 -0.87 7.24 0.06
CA ASN A 39 -1.89 7.98 -0.67
C ASN A 39 -2.29 7.15 -1.88
N VAL A 40 -3.57 6.81 -1.94
CA VAL A 40 -4.17 6.09 -3.08
C VAL A 40 -5.14 7.06 -3.73
N SER A 41 -5.10 7.15 -5.06
CA SER A 41 -6.07 7.93 -5.84
C SER A 41 -7.50 7.51 -5.48
N PRO A 42 -8.50 8.40 -5.66
CA PRO A 42 -9.89 8.06 -5.38
C PRO A 42 -10.29 6.73 -6.03
N CYS A 43 -10.83 5.82 -5.22
CA CYS A 43 -11.30 4.50 -5.62
C CYS A 43 -12.64 4.20 -4.94
N GLU A 44 -13.43 3.30 -5.51
CA GLU A 44 -14.77 3.01 -4.97
C GLU A 44 -14.72 2.24 -3.65
N HIS A 45 -13.74 1.36 -3.52
CA HIS A 45 -13.54 0.55 -2.33
C HIS A 45 -12.08 0.62 -1.89
N PHE A 46 -11.87 0.76 -0.59
CA PHE A 46 -10.59 0.70 0.09
C PHE A 46 -10.76 -0.07 1.39
N ALA A 47 -10.09 -1.21 1.53
CA ALA A 47 -10.17 -2.03 2.73
C ALA A 47 -8.81 -2.60 3.11
N ARG A 48 -8.45 -2.49 4.40
CA ARG A 48 -7.27 -3.11 4.97
C ARG A 48 -7.61 -4.50 5.50
N VAL A 49 -6.75 -5.46 5.21
CA VAL A 49 -6.87 -6.85 5.69
C VAL A 49 -5.51 -7.34 6.17
N ALA A 50 -5.52 -8.21 7.18
CA ALA A 50 -4.27 -8.79 7.69
C ALA A 50 -3.49 -9.51 6.57
N ALA A 51 -2.17 -9.33 6.57
CA ALA A 51 -1.29 -10.08 5.69
C ALA A 51 -1.16 -11.55 6.11
N HIS A 52 -0.43 -12.34 5.31
CA HIS A 52 -0.07 -13.70 5.71
C HIS A 52 0.76 -13.67 7.00
N ASP A 53 0.55 -14.65 7.87
CA ASP A 53 1.22 -14.78 9.17
C ASP A 53 1.14 -13.53 10.08
N GLN A 54 0.13 -12.67 9.87
CA GLN A 54 -0.04 -11.40 10.61
C GLN A 54 1.11 -10.40 10.46
N ILE A 55 1.94 -10.54 9.41
CA ILE A 55 3.08 -9.63 9.15
C ILE A 55 2.65 -8.51 8.21
N GLY A 56 2.23 -7.40 8.80
CA GLY A 56 1.76 -6.21 8.08
C GLY A 56 0.32 -6.35 7.58
N GLU A 57 -0.04 -5.44 6.67
CA GLU A 57 -1.38 -5.37 6.10
C GLU A 57 -1.33 -5.42 4.57
N ARG A 58 -2.43 -5.89 4.00
CA ARG A 58 -2.72 -5.78 2.57
C ARG A 58 -3.91 -4.84 2.39
N ILE A 59 -3.97 -4.17 1.24
CA ILE A 59 -5.03 -3.24 0.93
C ILE A 59 -5.74 -3.73 -0.32
N TRP A 60 -7.03 -4.01 -0.20
CA TRP A 60 -7.91 -4.19 -1.33
C TRP A 60 -8.38 -2.82 -1.83
N VAL A 61 -8.18 -2.58 -3.11
CA VAL A 61 -8.73 -1.41 -3.81
C VAL A 61 -9.52 -1.86 -5.03
N GLN A 62 -10.64 -1.20 -5.30
CA GLN A 62 -11.34 -1.36 -6.57
C GLN A 62 -11.10 -0.13 -7.44
N ALA A 63 -10.29 -0.32 -8.48
CA ALA A 63 -9.92 0.74 -9.42
C ALA A 63 -10.85 0.73 -10.65
N LYS A 64 -11.18 1.93 -11.14
CA LYS A 64 -11.89 2.13 -12.41
C LYS A 64 -11.10 3.13 -13.24
N GLY A 65 -10.40 2.65 -14.26
CA GLY A 65 -9.45 3.48 -15.02
C GLY A 65 -8.13 3.64 -14.29
N GLN A 66 -7.81 4.87 -13.88
CA GLN A 66 -6.52 5.22 -13.31
C GLN A 66 -6.42 4.85 -11.82
N LEU A 67 -5.31 4.20 -11.44
CA LEU A 67 -4.90 3.97 -10.06
C LEU A 67 -3.49 4.51 -9.86
N SER A 68 -3.36 5.55 -9.03
CA SER A 68 -2.06 6.08 -8.59
C SER A 68 -1.87 5.81 -7.10
N VAL A 69 -0.73 5.25 -6.72
CA VAL A 69 -0.38 4.96 -5.33
C VAL A 69 0.98 5.53 -5.02
N HIS A 70 1.06 6.30 -3.94
CA HIS A 70 2.29 6.87 -3.41
C HIS A 70 2.46 6.39 -1.98
N TYR A 71 3.59 5.74 -1.71
CA TYR A 71 3.96 5.34 -0.36
C TYR A 71 5.32 5.94 -0.02
N ASP A 72 5.38 6.64 1.11
CA ASP A 72 6.60 7.17 1.69
C ASP A 72 6.72 6.69 3.14
N ALA A 73 7.88 6.17 3.52
CA ALA A 73 8.15 5.74 4.87
C ALA A 73 9.60 5.94 5.29
N THR A 74 9.80 6.00 6.61
CA THR A 74 11.10 5.94 7.26
C THR A 74 11.07 4.83 8.31
N VAL A 75 12.00 3.88 8.22
CA VAL A 75 12.12 2.70 9.10
C VAL A 75 13.51 2.54 9.68
#